data_AF-A0AAN1LQJ5-F1
#
_entry.id   AF-A0AAN1LQJ5-F1
#
_cell.length_a   1.000
_cell.length_b   1.000
_cell.length_c   1.000
_cell.angle_alpha   90.00
_cell.angle_beta   90.00
_cell.angle_gamma   90.00
#
_symmetry.space_group_name_H-M   'P 1'
#
loop_
_entity.id
_entity.type
_entity.pdbx_description
1 polymer ?
#
loop_
_entity_poly.entity_id
_entity_poly.type
_entity_poly.pdbx_seq_one_letter_code
_entity_poly.pdbx_strand_id
1 'polypeptide(L)'
;MRPIEPGSVPQTPFGKRLVKEAETLAKFKKRLDKVLTDLDKSPASRKTISQQSITRDAYGSGPGFTSADDLANLYEKVHARLETLSKSFGDQIEAMGLMAIVAERGFDGMDAEQARRMQEIQARAQKYYREAPQKHAGQGGNHKGKEVGGDAL
;
A
#
# COMPACT_ATOMS: atom_id res chain seq x y z
N MET A 1 -42.72 39.46 -26.97
CA MET A 1 -41.40 39.10 -26.40
C MET A 1 -41.52 38.98 -24.89
N ARG A 2 -41.20 37.83 -24.29
CA ARG A 2 -41.01 37.74 -22.82
C ARG A 2 -39.53 38.01 -22.49
N PRO A 3 -39.21 38.65 -21.34
CA PRO A 3 -37.83 38.97 -20.99
C PRO A 3 -37.05 37.71 -20.61
N ILE A 4 -35.78 37.66 -21.00
CA ILE A 4 -34.83 36.60 -20.67
C ILE A 4 -34.16 36.99 -19.34
N GLU A 5 -34.36 36.18 -18.28
CA GLU A 5 -33.68 36.39 -17.00
C GLU A 5 -32.18 36.08 -17.12
N PRO A 6 -31.28 36.92 -16.59
CA PRO A 6 -29.85 36.67 -16.60
C PRO A 6 -29.48 35.75 -15.44
N GLY A 7 -29.14 34.50 -15.73
CA GLY A 7 -28.59 33.59 -14.71
C GLY A 7 -28.65 32.10 -15.02
N SER A 8 -29.42 31.67 -16.02
CA SER A 8 -29.52 30.25 -16.35
C SER A 8 -28.40 29.82 -17.30
N VAL A 9 -27.18 29.64 -16.78
CA VAL A 9 -26.16 28.92 -17.56
C VAL A 9 -26.70 27.51 -17.79
N PRO A 10 -26.94 27.08 -19.04
CA PRO A 10 -27.45 25.75 -19.30
C PRO A 10 -26.38 24.74 -18.89
N GLN A 11 -26.56 24.11 -17.73
CA GLN A 11 -25.70 23.02 -17.30
C GLN A 11 -25.87 21.86 -18.28
N THR A 12 -24.88 21.67 -19.15
CA THR A 12 -24.87 20.59 -20.13
C THR A 12 -24.87 19.23 -19.43
N PRO A 13 -25.44 18.18 -20.04
CA PRO A 13 -25.42 16.82 -19.46
C PRO A 13 -24.02 16.29 -19.15
N PHE A 14 -22.98 16.84 -19.79
CA PHE A 14 -21.58 16.54 -19.51
C PHE A 14 -21.11 17.20 -18.21
N GLY A 15 -21.37 18.50 -18.03
CA GLY A 15 -21.00 19.21 -16.80
C GLY A 15 -21.63 18.60 -15.55
N LYS A 16 -22.91 18.20 -15.61
CA LYS A 16 -23.59 17.52 -14.49
C LYS A 16 -22.97 16.17 -14.12
N ARG A 17 -22.44 15.42 -15.10
CA ARG A 17 -21.78 14.13 -14.87
C ARG A 17 -20.43 14.32 -14.17
N LEU A 18 -19.64 15.29 -14.64
CA LEU A 18 -18.34 15.61 -14.03
C LEU A 18 -18.49 16.05 -12.56
N VAL A 19 -19.48 16.89 -12.24
CA VAL A 19 -19.76 17.30 -10.86
C VAL A 19 -20.13 16.10 -9.98
N LYS A 20 -20.98 15.19 -10.48
CA LYS A 20 -21.37 13.98 -9.76
C LYS A 20 -20.19 13.02 -9.53
N GLU A 21 -19.30 12.90 -10.51
CA GLU A 21 -18.09 12.10 -10.42
C GLU A 21 -17.14 12.67 -9.35
N ALA A 22 -16.90 13.98 -9.35
CA ALA A 22 -16.10 14.66 -8.34
C ALA A 22 -16.68 14.47 -6.92
N GLU A 23 -17.99 14.64 -6.74
CA GLU A 23 -18.65 14.36 -5.46
C GLU A 23 -18.47 12.91 -4.99
N THR A 24 -18.47 11.96 -5.93
CA THR A 24 -18.29 10.54 -5.64
C THR A 24 -16.87 10.23 -5.19
N LEU A 25 -15.87 10.81 -5.86
CA LEU A 25 -14.46 10.69 -5.47
C LEU A 25 -14.19 11.32 -4.10
N ALA A 26 -14.76 12.49 -3.81
CA ALA A 26 -14.65 13.12 -2.50
C ALA A 26 -15.26 12.25 -1.38
N LYS A 27 -16.42 11.61 -1.63
CA LYS A 27 -17.04 10.66 -0.69
C LYS A 27 -16.18 9.40 -0.51
N PHE A 28 -15.59 8.89 -1.59
CA PHE A 28 -14.69 7.75 -1.54
C PHE A 28 -13.45 8.05 -0.68
N LYS A 29 -12.79 9.20 -0.89
CA LYS A 29 -11.67 9.64 -0.06
C LYS A 29 -12.05 9.71 1.42
N LYS A 30 -13.19 10.33 1.76
CA LYS A 30 -13.67 10.40 3.16
C LYS A 30 -13.83 9.01 3.80
N ARG A 31 -14.26 8.01 3.04
CA ARG A 31 -14.35 6.63 3.54
C ARG A 31 -12.97 6.02 3.77
N LEU A 32 -12.01 6.28 2.89
CA LEU A 32 -10.63 5.84 3.08
C LEU A 32 -9.99 6.50 4.30
N ASP A 33 -10.15 7.81 4.47
CA ASP A 33 -9.65 8.56 5.64
C ASP A 33 -10.24 7.98 6.94
N LYS A 34 -11.53 7.60 6.91
CA LYS A 34 -12.18 6.92 8.04
C LYS A 34 -11.56 5.55 8.30
N VAL A 35 -11.36 4.72 7.28
CA VAL A 35 -10.74 3.39 7.43
C VAL A 35 -9.32 3.52 7.99
N LEU A 36 -8.53 4.50 7.51
CA LEU A 36 -7.19 4.77 8.04
C LEU A 36 -7.23 5.19 9.52
N THR A 37 -8.17 6.08 9.88
CA THR A 37 -8.39 6.49 11.27
C THR A 37 -8.82 5.32 12.16
N ASP A 38 -9.71 4.46 11.66
CA ASP A 38 -10.20 3.29 12.39
C ASP A 38 -9.08 2.25 12.56
N LEU A 39 -8.20 2.08 11.56
CA LEU A 39 -6.98 1.26 11.67
C LEU A 39 -6.01 1.82 12.73
N ASP A 40 -5.74 3.12 12.72
CA ASP A 40 -4.83 3.77 13.69
C ASP A 40 -5.32 3.64 15.14
N LYS A 41 -6.63 3.63 15.36
CA LYS A 41 -7.25 3.43 16.68
C LYS A 41 -7.36 1.96 17.09
N SER A 42 -7.18 1.04 16.15
CA SER A 42 -7.35 -0.39 16.41
C SER A 42 -6.16 -1.00 17.15
N PRO A 43 -6.33 -2.19 17.76
CA PRO A 43 -5.21 -3.01 18.23
C PRO A 43 -4.23 -3.40 17.11
N ALA A 44 -4.70 -3.39 15.86
CA ALA A 44 -3.90 -3.71 14.69
C ALA A 44 -3.10 -2.51 14.16
N SER A 45 -3.15 -1.33 14.79
CA SER A 45 -2.30 -0.22 14.38
C SER A 45 -0.82 -0.58 14.53
N ARG A 46 0.03 -0.09 13.63
CA ARG A 46 1.49 -0.26 13.73
C ARG A 46 2.00 0.16 15.10
N LYS A 47 1.49 1.28 15.64
CA LYS A 47 1.87 1.80 16.95
C LYS A 47 1.54 0.79 18.06
N THR A 48 0.30 0.30 18.09
CA THR A 48 -0.16 -0.65 19.12
C THR A 48 0.61 -1.97 19.01
N ILE A 49 0.78 -2.51 17.80
CA ILE A 49 1.58 -3.73 17.59
C ILE A 49 3.01 -3.52 18.08
N SER A 50 3.68 -2.42 17.70
CA SER A 50 5.07 -2.16 18.10
C SER A 50 5.30 -2.09 19.62
N GLN A 51 4.25 -1.81 20.39
CA GLN A 51 4.29 -1.77 21.85
C GLN A 51 4.11 -3.15 22.50
N GLN A 52 3.56 -4.12 21.77
CA GLN A 52 3.40 -5.50 22.21
C GLN A 52 4.74 -6.23 22.07
N SER A 53 5.61 -6.10 23.06
CA SER A 53 6.87 -6.85 23.13
C SER A 53 6.90 -7.70 24.39
N ILE A 54 7.56 -8.85 24.30
CA ILE A 54 7.76 -9.77 25.43
C ILE A 54 9.26 -9.83 25.68
N THR A 55 9.69 -9.55 26.92
CA THR A 55 11.11 -9.61 27.26
C THR A 55 11.62 -11.04 27.15
N ARG A 56 12.89 -11.20 26.77
CA ARG A 56 13.48 -12.53 26.57
C ARG A 56 13.36 -13.41 27.82
N ASP A 57 13.54 -12.83 29.00
CA ASP A 57 13.46 -13.56 30.27
C ASP A 57 12.06 -14.12 30.58
N ALA A 58 10.99 -13.53 30.02
CA ALA A 58 9.62 -14.00 30.22
C ALA A 58 9.32 -15.35 29.54
N TYR A 59 10.16 -15.78 28.59
CA TYR A 59 10.06 -17.09 27.96
C TYR A 59 10.69 -18.21 28.80
N GLY A 60 11.40 -17.86 29.88
CA GLY A 60 12.12 -18.77 30.75
C GLY A 60 13.55 -19.05 30.28
N SER A 61 14.42 -19.37 31.24
CA SER A 61 15.84 -19.67 31.02
C SER A 61 16.28 -20.85 31.89
N GLY A 62 17.05 -21.79 31.35
CA GLY A 62 17.62 -22.89 32.13
C GLY A 62 18.32 -23.95 31.27
N PRO A 63 19.19 -24.80 31.87
CA PRO A 63 19.85 -25.88 31.14
C PRO A 63 18.83 -26.82 30.48
N GLY A 64 18.97 -27.04 29.17
CA GLY A 64 18.07 -27.92 28.40
C GLY A 64 16.77 -27.29 27.90
N PHE A 65 16.52 -26.00 28.15
CA PHE A 65 15.31 -25.29 27.70
C PHE A 65 15.54 -24.38 26.49
N THR A 66 16.28 -24.87 25.49
CA THR A 66 16.60 -24.12 24.25
C THR A 66 15.36 -23.82 23.41
N SER A 67 14.25 -24.54 23.61
CA SER A 67 12.98 -24.28 22.92
C SER A 67 12.35 -22.93 23.28
N ALA A 68 12.69 -22.35 24.43
CA ALA A 68 12.29 -20.97 24.77
C ALA A 68 12.89 -19.97 23.77
N ASP A 69 14.12 -20.22 23.34
CA ASP A 69 14.81 -19.35 22.42
C ASP A 69 14.15 -19.35 21.03
N ASP A 70 13.74 -20.53 20.58
CA ASP A 70 13.02 -20.71 19.32
C ASP A 70 11.65 -20.05 19.35
N LEU A 71 10.91 -20.20 20.45
CA LEU A 71 9.59 -19.58 20.62
C LEU A 71 9.67 -18.06 20.59
N ALA A 72 10.63 -17.48 21.31
CA ALA A 72 10.83 -16.05 21.32
C ALA A 72 11.27 -15.54 19.94
N ASN A 73 12.15 -16.25 19.23
CA ASN A 73 12.51 -15.89 17.86
C ASN A 73 11.32 -15.97 16.88
N LEU A 74 10.44 -16.97 17.05
CA LEU A 74 9.23 -17.10 16.25
C LEU A 74 8.25 -15.95 16.53
N TYR A 75 8.08 -15.58 17.80
CA TYR A 75 7.27 -14.44 18.21
C TYR A 75 7.77 -13.15 17.55
N GLU A 76 9.06 -12.82 17.70
CA GLU A 76 9.66 -11.62 17.10
C GLU A 76 9.46 -11.57 15.58
N LYS A 77 9.59 -12.72 14.91
CA LYS A 77 9.36 -12.83 13.48
C LYS A 77 7.90 -12.55 13.09
N VAL A 78 6.93 -13.06 13.84
CA VAL A 78 5.50 -12.81 13.59
C VAL A 78 5.16 -11.36 13.91
N HIS A 79 5.64 -10.86 15.04
CA HIS A 79 5.47 -9.48 15.47
C HIS A 79 5.96 -8.49 14.41
N ALA A 80 7.21 -8.63 13.93
CA ALA A 80 7.78 -7.78 12.89
C ALA A 80 6.99 -7.84 11.56
N ARG A 81 6.45 -9.02 11.21
CA ARG A 81 5.59 -9.19 10.03
C ARG A 81 4.26 -8.48 10.18
N LEU A 82 3.63 -8.57 11.35
CA LEU A 82 2.37 -7.87 11.63
C LEU A 82 2.55 -6.36 11.63
N GLU A 83 3.64 -5.86 12.21
CA GLU A 83 3.98 -4.44 12.18
C GLU A 83 4.19 -3.94 10.73
N THR A 84 4.90 -4.72 9.92
CA THR A 84 5.13 -4.43 8.50
C THR A 84 3.84 -4.46 7.69
N LEU A 85 2.98 -5.45 7.94
CA LEU A 85 1.68 -5.59 7.28
C LEU A 85 0.77 -4.41 7.59
N SER A 86 0.60 -4.08 8.88
CA SER A 86 -0.24 -2.96 9.32
C SER A 86 0.21 -1.65 8.70
N LYS A 87 1.53 -1.39 8.70
CA LYS A 87 2.11 -0.22 8.04
C LYS A 87 1.84 -0.20 6.54
N SER A 88 2.10 -1.30 5.85
CA SER A 88 1.91 -1.40 4.40
C SER A 88 0.44 -1.21 4.00
N PHE A 89 -0.49 -1.73 4.81
CA PHE A 89 -1.91 -1.58 4.59
C PHE A 89 -2.38 -0.14 4.79
N GLY A 90 -1.91 0.53 5.85
CA GLY A 90 -2.16 1.97 6.05
C GLY A 90 -1.63 2.81 4.88
N ASP A 91 -0.40 2.54 4.44
CA ASP A 91 0.22 3.21 3.29
C ASP A 91 -0.61 3.03 2.00
N GLN A 92 -1.16 1.84 1.76
CA GLN A 92 -2.03 1.57 0.60
C GLN A 92 -3.35 2.35 0.67
N ILE A 93 -3.98 2.43 1.84
CA ILE A 93 -5.23 3.20 2.02
C ILE A 93 -4.98 4.69 1.79
N GLU A 94 -3.90 5.23 2.35
CA GLU A 94 -3.51 6.62 2.17
C GLU A 94 -3.20 6.92 0.70
N ALA A 95 -2.46 6.05 0.01
CA ALA A 95 -2.19 6.18 -1.41
C ALA A 95 -3.46 6.25 -2.26
N MET A 96 -4.45 5.37 -2.00
CA MET A 96 -5.74 5.42 -2.69
C MET A 96 -6.49 6.73 -2.43
N GLY A 97 -6.39 7.27 -1.22
CA GLY A 97 -6.99 8.56 -0.86
C GLY A 97 -6.35 9.73 -1.62
N LEU A 98 -5.03 9.72 -1.76
CA LEU A 98 -4.28 10.70 -2.55
C LEU A 98 -4.58 10.58 -4.05
N MET A 99 -4.65 9.36 -4.58
CA MET A 99 -5.03 9.13 -5.98
C MET A 99 -6.46 9.59 -6.29
N ALA A 100 -7.39 9.50 -5.34
CA ALA A 100 -8.73 10.05 -5.51
C ALA A 100 -8.73 11.58 -5.67
N ILE A 101 -7.83 12.29 -4.97
CA ILE A 101 -7.63 13.74 -5.15
C ILE A 101 -7.09 14.03 -6.55
N VAL A 102 -6.08 13.28 -7.00
CA VAL A 102 -5.52 13.43 -8.35
C VAL A 102 -6.57 13.16 -9.43
N ALA A 103 -7.42 12.16 -9.25
CA ALA A 103 -8.51 11.88 -10.18
C ALA A 103 -9.58 12.98 -10.21
N GLU A 104 -9.84 13.65 -9.08
CA GLU A 104 -10.83 14.74 -8.97
C GLU A 104 -10.29 16.07 -9.52
N ARG A 105 -9.00 16.38 -9.28
CA ARG A 105 -8.44 17.74 -9.45
C ARG A 105 -7.16 17.82 -10.28
N GLY A 106 -6.64 16.68 -10.74
CA GLY A 106 -5.31 16.60 -11.37
C GLY A 106 -4.17 16.72 -10.36
N PHE A 107 -2.94 16.58 -10.84
CA PHE A 107 -1.73 16.69 -10.00
C PHE A 107 -1.52 18.11 -9.44
N ASP A 108 -1.91 19.15 -10.19
CA ASP A 108 -1.83 20.55 -9.74
C ASP A 108 -2.79 20.85 -8.57
N GLY A 109 -3.78 19.97 -8.33
CA GLY A 109 -4.70 20.05 -7.21
C GLY A 109 -4.16 19.50 -5.89
N MET A 110 -2.94 18.94 -5.87
CA MET A 110 -2.28 18.48 -4.65
C MET A 110 -1.59 19.64 -3.93
N ASP A 111 -1.79 19.71 -2.62
CA ASP A 111 -0.97 20.58 -1.77
C ASP A 111 0.43 19.97 -1.51
N ALA A 112 1.34 20.79 -0.98
CA ALA A 112 2.71 20.38 -0.72
C ALA A 112 2.82 19.19 0.27
N GLU A 113 1.90 19.10 1.23
CA GLU A 113 1.90 18.01 2.21
C GLU A 113 1.41 16.71 1.56
N GLN A 114 0.38 16.75 0.74
CA GLN A 114 -0.12 15.61 -0.03
C GLN A 114 0.95 15.06 -0.98
N ALA A 115 1.68 15.95 -1.67
CA ALA A 115 2.79 15.56 -2.53
C ALA A 115 3.91 14.90 -1.73
N ARG A 116 4.29 15.48 -0.58
CA ARG A 116 5.29 14.91 0.34
C ARG A 116 4.88 13.53 0.83
N ARG A 117 3.63 13.37 1.28
CA ARG A 117 3.07 12.09 1.74
C ARG A 117 3.07 11.03 0.65
N MET A 118 2.70 11.39 -0.58
CA MET A 118 2.76 10.48 -1.72
C MET A 118 4.18 9.97 -1.98
N GLN A 119 5.17 10.87 -1.94
CA GLN A 119 6.59 10.49 -2.10
C GLN A 119 7.06 9.55 -1.00
N GLU A 120 6.70 9.83 0.26
CA GLU A 120 7.04 8.96 1.38
C GLU A 120 6.42 7.57 1.23
N ILE A 121 5.15 7.47 0.85
CA ILE A 121 4.47 6.19 0.63
C ILE A 121 5.14 5.43 -0.50
N GLN A 122 5.48 6.10 -1.61
CA GLN A 122 6.16 5.47 -2.74
C GLN A 122 7.53 4.91 -2.33
N ALA A 123 8.31 5.67 -1.56
CA ALA A 123 9.61 5.21 -1.06
C ALA A 123 9.47 3.97 -0.16
N ARG A 124 8.47 3.95 0.72
CA ARG A 124 8.17 2.80 1.58
C ARG A 124 7.70 1.59 0.78
N ALA A 125 6.80 1.77 -0.17
CA ALA A 125 6.31 0.70 -1.04
C ALA A 125 7.45 0.03 -1.83
N GLN A 126 8.40 0.81 -2.35
CA GLN A 126 9.59 0.27 -3.03
C GLN A 126 10.46 -0.58 -2.10
N LYS A 127 10.62 -0.18 -0.84
CA LYS A 127 11.37 -0.95 0.15
C LYS A 127 10.74 -2.33 0.36
N TYR A 128 9.42 -2.38 0.60
CA TYR A 128 8.71 -3.64 0.82
C TYR A 128 8.69 -4.55 -0.42
N TYR A 129 8.59 -3.98 -1.62
CA TYR A 129 8.63 -4.76 -2.86
C TYR A 129 10.01 -5.38 -3.11
N ARG A 130 11.10 -4.68 -2.81
CA ARG A 130 12.48 -5.21 -2.96
C ARG A 130 12.82 -6.29 -1.93
N GLU A 131 12.22 -6.22 -0.74
CA GLU A 131 12.43 -7.19 0.34
C GLU A 131 11.69 -8.53 0.09
N ALA A 132 10.72 -8.57 -0.84
CA ALA A 132 10.12 -9.82 -1.28
C ALA A 132 11.16 -10.64 -2.09
N PRO A 133 11.48 -11.89 -1.70
CA PRO A 133 12.46 -12.67 -2.43
C PRO A 133 11.96 -12.90 -3.87
N GLN A 134 12.76 -12.47 -4.85
CA GLN A 134 12.63 -12.82 -6.26
C GLN A 134 12.78 -14.34 -6.41
N LYS A 135 11.76 -15.11 -6.08
CA LYS A 135 11.65 -16.51 -6.47
C LYS A 135 10.79 -16.56 -7.73
N HIS A 136 11.31 -17.22 -8.75
CA HIS A 136 10.73 -17.43 -10.09
C HIS A 136 11.14 -16.43 -11.19
N ALA A 137 12.44 -16.18 -11.37
CA ALA A 137 13.00 -16.08 -12.72
C ALA A 137 13.54 -17.47 -13.07
N GLY A 138 12.81 -18.18 -13.92
CA GLY A 138 13.04 -19.58 -14.25
C GLY A 138 14.45 -19.85 -14.77
N GLN A 139 15.02 -20.93 -14.28
CA GLN A 139 16.15 -21.60 -14.88
C GLN A 139 15.72 -22.18 -16.23
N GLY A 140 15.72 -21.35 -17.27
CA GLY A 140 15.66 -21.78 -18.66
C GLY A 140 17.01 -22.41 -19.01
N GLY A 141 17.05 -23.73 -19.00
CA GLY A 141 18.22 -24.52 -19.39
C GLY A 141 18.72 -24.07 -20.76
N ASN A 142 19.98 -23.67 -20.79
CA ASN A 142 20.74 -23.36 -21.99
C ASN A 142 20.96 -24.66 -22.80
N HIS A 143 19.96 -25.10 -23.56
CA HIS A 143 20.17 -26.06 -24.65
C HIS A 143 20.69 -25.29 -25.86
N LYS A 144 22.00 -25.06 -25.83
CA LYS A 144 22.81 -24.65 -26.98
C LYS A 144 22.64 -25.73 -28.05
N GLY A 145 21.88 -25.40 -29.10
CA GLY A 145 21.77 -26.21 -30.30
C GLY A 145 23.16 -26.48 -30.85
N LYS A 146 23.59 -27.74 -30.78
CA LYS A 146 24.76 -28.20 -31.51
C LYS A 146 24.30 -28.48 -32.94
N GLU A 147 24.46 -27.49 -33.79
CA GLU A 147 24.54 -27.71 -35.24
C GLU A 147 25.66 -28.74 -35.46
N VAL A 148 25.29 -29.93 -35.93
CA VAL A 148 26.23 -30.83 -36.59
C VAL A 148 25.74 -30.88 -38.03
N GLY A 149 26.29 -29.97 -38.82
CA GLY A 149 26.25 -30.07 -40.27
C GLY A 149 26.90 -31.38 -40.67
N GLY A 150 26.20 -32.11 -41.55
CA GLY A 150 26.75 -33.28 -42.20
C GLY A 150 27.94 -32.88 -43.07
N ASP A 151 28.90 -33.80 -43.15
CA ASP A 151 29.56 -34.14 -44.40
C ASP A 151 30.34 -35.45 -44.25
N ALA A 152 30.35 -36.18 -45.37
CA ALA A 152 31.30 -37.20 -45.80
C ALA A 152 31.08 -38.68 -45.40
N LEU A 153 30.58 -39.40 -46.42
CA LEU A 153 30.82 -40.79 -46.87
C LEU A 153 30.04 -41.93 -46.17
#